data_AF-A0A7J4DVW2-F1
#
_entry.id   AF-A0A7J4DVW2-F1
#
_cell.length_a   1.000
_cell.length_b   1.000
_cell.length_c   1.000
_cell.angle_alpha   90.00
_cell.angle_beta   90.00
_cell.angle_gamma   90.00
#
_symmetry.space_group_name_H-M   'P 1'
#
loop_
_entity.id
_entity.type
_entity.pdbx_description
1 polymer ?
#
loop_
_entity_poly.entity_id
_entity_poly.type
_entity_poly.pdbx_seq_one_letter_code
_entity_poly.pdbx_strand_id
1 'polypeptide(L)'
;LLVYGVVGIMGYTEAGALQPEEAETIAIVPLATPLLAGPAAIATVLYIRATYGIVEALVAITINAIAMLALLLQSEKLLRLLGRSGGVALSRIVSILLAAFAVSMIREGIVNIMAKLSR
;
A
#
# COMPACT_ATOMS: atom_id res chain seq x y z
N LEU A 1 -11.57 -8.45 -1.85
CA LEU A 1 -11.61 -7.46 -0.76
C LEU A 1 -12.36 -6.21 -1.18
N LEU A 2 -11.88 -5.41 -2.14
CA LEU A 2 -12.56 -4.17 -2.55
C LEU A 2 -14.02 -4.36 -2.98
N VAL A 3 -14.35 -5.37 -3.80
CA VAL A 3 -15.75 -5.65 -4.19
C VAL A 3 -16.63 -5.95 -2.98
N TYR A 4 -16.17 -6.79 -2.05
CA TYR A 4 -16.90 -7.11 -0.83
C TYR A 4 -17.05 -5.89 0.10
N GLY A 5 -16.01 -5.06 0.24
CA GLY A 5 -16.09 -3.82 1.02
C GLY A 5 -17.07 -2.80 0.42
N VAL A 6 -17.06 -2.63 -0.91
CA VAL A 6 -18.01 -1.74 -1.61
C VAL A 6 -19.45 -2.25 -1.50
N VAL A 7 -19.67 -3.55 -1.71
CA VAL A 7 -21.00 -4.16 -1.57
C VAL A 7 -21.53 -4.06 -0.13
N GLY A 8 -20.65 -4.17 0.87
CA GLY A 8 -21.00 -3.96 2.27
C GLY A 8 -21.36 -2.50 2.59
N ILE A 9 -20.60 -1.52 2.09
CA ILE A 9 -20.92 -0.08 2.25
C ILE A 9 -22.25 0.27 1.57
N MET A 10 -22.54 -0.35 0.44
CA MET A 10 -23.77 -0.12 -0.33
C MET A 10 -25.01 -0.79 0.29
N GLY A 11 -24.87 -1.47 1.44
CA GLY A 11 -26.00 -2.05 2.18
C GLY A 11 -26.61 -3.30 1.54
N TYR A 12 -25.93 -3.92 0.58
CA TYR A 12 -26.38 -5.16 -0.08
C TYR A 12 -26.00 -6.42 0.70
N THR A 13 -25.30 -6.29 1.84
CA THR A 13 -25.08 -7.37 2.81
C THR A 13 -26.13 -7.27 3.90
N GLU A 14 -26.79 -8.38 4.24
CA GLU A 14 -27.95 -8.50 5.13
C GLU A 14 -27.81 -7.70 6.46
N ALA A 15 -28.19 -6.42 6.41
CA ALA A 15 -28.12 -5.47 7.53
C ALA A 15 -29.27 -5.66 8.53
N GLY A 16 -29.58 -6.91 8.88
CA GLY A 16 -30.51 -7.27 9.95
C GLY A 16 -29.85 -7.93 11.16
N ALA A 17 -28.59 -8.34 11.06
CA ALA A 17 -27.93 -9.16 12.10
C ALA A 17 -26.46 -8.81 12.36
N LEU A 18 -25.94 -7.70 11.85
CA LEU A 18 -24.53 -7.35 12.04
C LEU A 18 -24.31 -6.68 13.40
N GLN A 19 -23.44 -7.29 14.20
CA GLN A 19 -22.97 -6.71 15.45
C GLN A 19 -22.11 -5.47 15.15
N PRO A 20 -22.01 -4.47 16.05
CA PRO A 20 -21.25 -3.24 15.83
C PRO A 20 -19.81 -3.46 15.32
N GLU A 21 -19.15 -4.53 15.75
CA GLU A 21 -17.79 -4.91 15.31
C GLU A 21 -17.71 -5.31 13.82
N GLU A 22 -18.76 -5.89 13.25
CA GLU A 22 -18.78 -6.34 11.85
C GLU A 22 -18.98 -5.15 10.89
N ALA A 23 -19.73 -4.12 11.33
CA ALA A 23 -19.90 -2.88 10.58
C ALA A 23 -18.60 -2.08 10.46
N GLU A 24 -17.79 -2.03 11.52
CA GLU A 24 -16.47 -1.37 11.51
C GLU A 24 -15.48 -2.12 10.59
N THR A 25 -15.56 -3.45 10.58
CA THR A 25 -14.73 -4.32 9.73
C THR A 25 -14.99 -4.08 8.23
N ILE A 26 -16.25 -3.87 7.82
CA ILE A 26 -16.61 -3.62 6.41
C ILE A 26 -15.97 -2.32 5.87
N ALA A 27 -15.88 -1.27 6.70
CA ALA A 27 -15.33 0.02 6.31
C ALA A 27 -13.79 0.02 6.15
N ILE A 28 -13.08 -0.91 6.79
CA ILE A 28 -11.61 -1.04 6.73
C ILE A 28 -11.16 -1.70 5.42
N VAL A 29 -11.98 -2.58 4.85
CA VAL A 29 -11.64 -3.41 3.67
C VAL A 29 -11.25 -2.61 2.42
N PRO A 30 -11.93 -1.50 2.04
CA PRO A 30 -11.54 -0.71 0.88
C PRO A 30 -10.18 -0.04 1.05
N LEU A 31 -9.85 0.43 2.26
CA LEU A 31 -8.58 1.11 2.56
C LEU A 31 -7.41 0.14 2.64
N ALA A 32 -7.65 -1.11 3.02
CA ALA A 32 -6.63 -2.15 3.04
C ALA A 32 -6.01 -2.37 1.65
N THR A 33 -6.79 -2.24 0.57
CA THR A 33 -6.28 -2.49 -0.80
C THR A 33 -5.23 -1.45 -1.24
N PRO A 34 -5.49 -0.12 -1.13
CA PRO A 34 -4.46 0.90 -1.30
C PRO A 34 -3.30 0.77 -0.30
N LEU A 35 -3.56 0.40 0.95
CA LEU A 35 -2.50 0.23 1.96
C LEU A 35 -1.55 -0.93 1.62
N LEU A 36 -2.07 -2.02 1.06
CA LEU A 36 -1.25 -3.13 0.56
C LEU A 36 -0.31 -2.67 -0.56
N ALA A 37 -0.78 -1.84 -1.49
CA ALA A 37 0.09 -1.25 -2.50
C ALA A 37 1.08 -0.24 -1.89
N GLY A 38 0.63 0.54 -0.90
CA GLY A 38 1.38 1.60 -0.25
C GLY A 38 1.39 2.90 -1.06
N PRO A 39 1.44 4.08 -0.40
CA PRO A 39 1.38 5.38 -1.07
C PRO A 39 2.56 5.63 -2.01
N ALA A 40 3.75 5.09 -1.68
CA ALA A 40 4.95 5.21 -2.52
C ALA A 40 4.81 4.44 -3.84
N ALA A 41 4.22 3.23 -3.82
CA ALA A 41 3.98 2.49 -5.06
C ALA A 41 2.93 3.18 -5.92
N ILE A 42 1.88 3.76 -5.31
CA ILE A 42 0.88 4.55 -6.04
C ILE A 42 1.55 5.74 -6.74
N ALA A 43 2.37 6.52 -6.04
CA ALA A 43 3.10 7.63 -6.62
C ALA A 43 4.02 7.19 -7.76
N THR A 44 4.72 6.06 -7.59
CA THR A 44 5.63 5.51 -8.59
C THR A 44 4.88 5.09 -9.87
N VAL A 45 3.75 4.40 -9.73
CA VAL A 45 2.92 4.01 -10.87
C VAL A 45 2.34 5.23 -11.58
N LEU A 46 1.91 6.25 -10.84
CA LEU A 46 1.44 7.52 -11.43
C LEU A 46 2.55 8.23 -12.21
N TYR A 47 3.77 8.24 -11.66
CA TYR A 47 4.94 8.78 -12.34
C TYR A 47 5.29 8.02 -13.62
N ILE A 48 5.32 6.68 -13.56
CA ILE A 48 5.57 5.82 -14.73
C ILE A 48 4.50 6.06 -15.79
N ARG A 49 3.23 6.12 -15.38
CA ARG A 49 2.11 6.41 -16.28
C ARG A 49 2.22 7.79 -16.93
N ALA A 50 2.68 8.81 -16.18
CA ALA A 50 2.87 10.16 -16.71
C ALA A 50 4.08 10.29 -17.64
N THR A 51 5.10 9.46 -17.45
CA THR A 51 6.40 9.58 -18.14
C THR A 51 6.53 8.63 -19.33
N TYR A 52 6.06 7.39 -19.19
CA TYR A 52 6.27 6.31 -20.17
C TYR A 52 4.97 5.83 -20.82
N GLY A 53 3.83 5.89 -20.11
CA GLY A 53 2.53 5.50 -20.65
C GLY A 53 1.81 4.45 -19.81
N ILE A 54 0.61 4.08 -20.26
CA ILE A 54 -0.27 3.18 -19.49
C ILE A 54 0.18 1.72 -19.53
N VAL A 55 0.82 1.28 -20.62
CA VAL A 55 1.25 -0.11 -20.79
C VAL A 55 2.37 -0.43 -19.80
N GLU A 56 3.35 0.44 -19.70
CA GLU A 56 4.50 0.34 -18.78
C GLU A 56 4.03 0.37 -17.33
N ALA A 57 3.05 1.22 -17.02
CA ALA A 57 2.45 1.28 -15.69
C ALA A 57 1.73 -0.02 -15.32
N LEU A 58 0.98 -0.61 -16.24
CA LEU A 58 0.31 -1.90 -16.03
C LEU A 58 1.33 -3.03 -15.80
N VAL A 59 2.38 -3.09 -16.62
CA VAL A 59 3.47 -4.07 -16.46
C VAL A 59 4.13 -3.92 -15.08
N ALA A 60 4.43 -2.70 -14.66
CA ALA A 60 5.01 -2.43 -13.33
C ALA A 60 4.10 -2.90 -12.19
N ILE A 61 2.79 -2.61 -12.28
CA ILE A 61 1.80 -3.09 -11.30
C ILE A 61 1.77 -4.62 -11.26
N THR A 62 1.72 -5.28 -12.42
CA THR A 62 1.64 -6.74 -12.49
C THR A 62 2.88 -7.40 -11.88
N ILE A 63 4.08 -6.93 -12.22
CA ILE A 63 5.33 -7.45 -11.66
C ILE A 63 5.36 -7.26 -10.13
N ASN A 64 5.00 -6.06 -9.66
CA ASN A 64 4.94 -5.77 -8.22
C ASN A 64 3.93 -6.68 -7.50
N ALA A 65 2.76 -6.90 -8.08
CA ALA A 65 1.73 -7.77 -7.50
C ALA A 65 2.19 -9.24 -7.42
N ILE A 66 2.87 -9.75 -8.45
CA ILE A 66 3.44 -11.10 -8.44
C ILE A 66 4.53 -11.23 -7.37
N ALA A 67 5.42 -10.24 -7.27
CA ALA A 67 6.47 -10.22 -6.25
C ALA A 67 5.88 -10.19 -4.83
N MET A 68 4.88 -9.34 -4.59
CA MET A 68 4.15 -9.30 -3.33
C MET A 68 3.49 -10.65 -3.01
N LEU A 69 2.79 -11.25 -3.98
CA LEU A 69 2.14 -12.54 -3.78
C LEU A 69 3.16 -13.62 -3.39
N ALA A 70 4.30 -13.69 -4.07
CA ALA A 70 5.36 -14.63 -3.75
C ALA A 70 5.89 -14.44 -2.32
N LEU A 71 6.10 -13.18 -1.89
CA LEU A 71 6.52 -12.87 -0.52
C LEU A 71 5.48 -13.28 0.52
N LEU A 72 4.19 -13.02 0.26
CA LEU A 72 3.10 -13.39 1.16
C LEU A 72 2.99 -14.92 1.31
N LEU A 73 3.07 -15.66 0.19
CA LEU A 73 3.07 -17.12 0.20
C LEU A 73 4.26 -17.71 0.96
N GLN A 74 5.38 -16.98 1.00
CA GLN A 74 6.60 -17.39 1.69
C GLN A 74 6.74 -16.75 3.08
N SER A 75 5.74 -16.02 3.55
CA SER A 75 5.81 -15.26 4.80
C SER A 75 6.16 -16.13 6.00
N GLU A 76 5.55 -17.31 6.15
CA GLU A 76 5.88 -18.24 7.25
C GLU A 76 7.34 -18.69 7.21
N LYS A 77 7.89 -18.98 6.02
CA LYS A 77 9.30 -19.35 5.85
C LYS A 77 10.20 -18.18 6.20
N LEU A 78 9.82 -16.97 5.77
CA LEU A 78 10.55 -15.74 6.05
C LEU A 78 10.57 -15.45 7.56
N LEU A 79 9.43 -15.59 8.25
CA LEU A 79 9.33 -15.44 9.71
C LEU A 79 10.17 -16.47 10.45
N ARG A 80 10.20 -17.74 10.00
CA ARG A 80 11.03 -18.78 10.59
C ARG A 80 12.53 -18.52 10.39
N LEU A 81 12.93 -18.00 9.23
CA LEU A 81 14.32 -17.65 8.94
C LEU A 81 14.82 -16.46 9.78
N LEU A 82 14.01 -15.41 9.90
CA LEU A 82 14.32 -14.22 10.71
C LEU A 82 14.26 -14.52 12.21
N GLY A 83 13.41 -15.46 12.62
CA GLY A 83 13.07 -15.67 14.02
C GLY A 83 12.45 -14.43 14.67
N ARG A 84 12.17 -14.52 15.97
CA ARG A 84 11.49 -13.42 16.70
C ARG A 84 12.37 -12.17 16.83
N SER A 85 13.66 -12.35 17.11
CA SER A 85 14.59 -11.22 17.27
C SER A 85 14.90 -10.54 15.93
N GLY A 86 15.15 -11.32 14.88
CA GLY A 86 15.42 -10.78 13.53
C GLY A 86 14.22 -10.07 12.94
N GLY A 87 13.00 -10.57 13.16
CA GLY A 87 11.77 -9.88 12.75
C GLY A 87 11.61 -8.50 13.39
N VAL A 88 11.90 -8.39 14.70
CA VAL A 88 11.87 -7.10 15.41
C VAL A 88 12.96 -6.16 14.90
N ALA A 89 14.18 -6.65 14.70
CA ALA A 89 15.28 -5.85 14.16
C ALA A 89 14.97 -5.35 12.74
N LEU A 90 14.48 -6.23 11.87
CA LEU A 90 14.08 -5.88 10.50
C LEU A 90 12.98 -4.82 10.50
N SER A 91 11.95 -5.00 11.33
CA SER A 91 10.87 -4.01 11.47
C SER A 91 11.40 -2.63 11.84
N ARG A 92 12.35 -2.55 12.79
CA ARG A 92 13.00 -1.28 13.16
C ARG A 92 13.79 -0.67 12.02
N ILE A 93 14.57 -1.46 11.30
CA ILE A 93 15.36 -0.99 10.15
C ILE A 93 14.42 -0.44 9.07
N VAL A 94 13.39 -1.21 8.70
CA VAL A 94 12.38 -0.81 7.73
C VAL A 94 11.70 0.48 8.16
N SER A 95 11.35 0.63 9.44
CA SER A 95 10.74 1.85 9.97
C SER A 95 11.62 3.08 9.80
N ILE A 96 12.93 2.97 10.10
CA ILE A 96 13.89 4.06 9.93
C ILE A 96 14.07 4.41 8.44
N LEU A 97 14.14 3.39 7.57
CA LEU A 97 14.20 3.60 6.12
C LEU A 97 12.94 4.31 5.60
N LEU A 98 11.75 3.88 6.02
CA LEU A 98 10.48 4.51 5.66
C LEU A 98 10.42 5.97 6.12
N ALA A 99 10.89 6.27 7.33
CA ALA A 99 10.97 7.65 7.82
C ALA A 99 11.89 8.51 6.92
N ALA A 100 13.05 7.98 6.53
CA ALA A 100 13.96 8.68 5.62
C ALA A 100 13.33 8.89 4.23
N PHE A 101 12.66 7.88 3.67
CA PHE A 101 11.93 8.00 2.41
C PHE A 101 10.81 9.05 2.49
N ALA A 102 10.04 9.06 3.57
CA ALA A 102 8.98 10.04 3.79
C ALA A 102 9.53 11.48 3.79
N VAL A 103 10.64 11.72 4.51
CA VAL A 103 11.31 13.03 4.53
C VAL A 103 11.81 13.42 3.13
N SER A 104 12.40 12.49 2.37
CA SER A 104 12.83 12.75 0.98
C SER A 104 11.65 13.16 0.08
N MET A 105 10.55 12.41 0.12
CA MET A 105 9.36 12.70 -0.69
C MET A 105 8.74 14.06 -0.34
N ILE A 106 8.62 14.38 0.95
CA ILE A 106 8.12 15.69 1.39
C ILE A 106 9.05 16.81 0.89
N ARG A 107 10.36 16.64 1.04
CA ARG A 107 11.36 17.61 0.55
C ARG A 107 11.24 17.82 -0.96
N GLU A 108 11.17 16.76 -1.74
CA GLU A 108 11.02 16.84 -3.21
C GLU A 108 9.73 17.56 -3.61
N GLY A 109 8.62 17.26 -2.93
CA GLY A 109 7.35 17.97 -3.11
C GLY A 109 7.48 19.48 -2.85
N ILE A 110 8.09 19.87 -1.72
CA ILE A 110 8.29 21.29 -1.36
C ILE A 110 9.19 21.99 -2.38
N VAL A 111 10.32 21.38 -2.76
CA VAL A 111 11.26 21.96 -3.74
C VAL A 111 10.58 22.18 -5.09
N ASN A 112 9.78 21.22 -5.55
CA ASN A 112 9.05 21.34 -6.81
C ASN A 112 8.02 22.48 -6.78
N ILE A 113 7.31 22.66 -5.67
CA ILE A 113 6.35 23.76 -5.48
C ILE A 113 7.08 25.12 -5.51
N MET A 114 8.19 25.26 -4.77
CA MET A 114 8.98 26.50 -4.75
C MET A 114 9.55 26.84 -6.13
N ALA A 115 10.08 25.84 -6.85
CA ALA A 115 10.61 26.02 -8.20
C ALA A 115 9.55 26.50 -9.19
N LYS A 116 8.30 26.02 -9.03
CA LYS A 116 7.17 26.43 -9.86
C LYS A 116 6.67 27.84 -9.53
N LEU A 117 6.78 28.28 -8.27
CA LEU A 117 6.39 29.63 -7.84
C LEU A 117 7.41 30.71 -8.24
N SER A 118 8.68 30.33 -8.39
CA SER A 118 9.76 31.22 -8.81
C SER A 118 9.81 31.48 -10.32
N ARG A 119 8.98 30.81 -11.13
CA ARG A 119 8.86 30.98 -12.58
C ARG A 119 7.57 31.72 -12.92
#